data_AF-M4BMY1-F1
#
_entry.id   AF-M4BMY1-F1
#
_cell.length_a   1.000
_cell.length_b   1.000
_cell.length_c   1.000
_cell.angle_alpha   90.00
_cell.angle_beta   90.00
_cell.angle_gamma   90.00
#
_symmetry.space_group_name_H-M   'P 1'
#
loop_
_entity.id
_entity.type
_entity.pdbx_description
1 polymer ?
#
loop_
_entity_poly.entity_id
_entity_poly.type
_entity_poly.pdbx_seq_one_letter_code
_entity_poly.pdbx_strand_id
1 'polypeptide(L)'
;MKAVVGEEALSLEDHLYLKFTDKFEGKFIAQGPYQSRDIFESLDLAWSLFRAFPKELLKKIPEKHLNTYYARRTQAREEKEEYPCKL
;
A
#
# COMPACT_ATOMS: atom_id res chain seq x y z
N MET A 1 10.81 9.78 16.27
CA MET A 1 12.10 9.13 16.61
C MET A 1 12.87 8.91 15.31
N LYS A 2 13.63 9.92 14.86
CA LYS A 2 14.46 9.86 13.63
C LYS A 2 15.89 10.38 13.89
N ALA A 3 16.14 10.93 15.09
CA ALA A 3 17.29 11.80 15.34
C ALA A 3 18.45 11.15 16.11
N VAL A 4 18.43 9.83 16.38
CA VAL A 4 19.39 9.21 17.32
C VAL A 4 20.14 8.00 16.76
N VAL A 5 19.86 7.54 15.54
CA VAL A 5 20.55 6.38 14.94
C VAL A 5 20.95 6.77 13.52
N GLY A 6 22.26 6.83 13.25
CA GLY A 6 22.79 7.24 11.95
C GLY A 6 22.24 6.39 10.81
N GLU A 7 21.89 7.03 9.70
CA GLU A 7 21.22 6.41 8.53
C GLU A 7 22.00 5.24 7.90
N GLU A 8 23.30 5.10 8.19
CA GLU A 8 24.20 4.10 7.62
C GLU A 8 24.22 2.76 8.35
N ALA A 9 23.70 2.67 9.58
CA ALA A 9 23.65 1.41 10.34
C ALA A 9 22.36 0.61 10.12
N LEU A 10 21.45 1.14 9.31
CA LEU A 10 20.09 0.68 9.23
C LEU A 10 19.92 -0.36 8.10
N SER A 11 19.27 -1.49 8.41
CA SER A 11 19.01 -2.54 7.41
C SER A 11 18.13 -2.01 6.28
N LEU A 12 18.22 -2.63 5.10
CA LEU A 12 17.37 -2.28 3.95
C LEU A 12 15.87 -2.38 4.30
N GLU A 13 15.49 -3.33 5.15
CA GLU A 13 14.12 -3.50 5.65
C GLU A 13 13.66 -2.31 6.52
N ASP A 14 14.52 -1.82 7.40
CA ASP A 14 14.24 -0.70 8.30
C ASP A 14 14.10 0.62 7.53
N HIS A 15 14.90 0.80 6.46
CA HIS A 15 14.73 1.92 5.51
C HIS A 15 13.35 1.89 4.83
N LEU A 16 12.83 0.70 4.51
CA LEU A 16 11.48 0.52 3.99
C LEU A 16 10.41 0.90 5.04
N TYR A 17 10.60 0.52 6.30
CA TYR A 17 9.70 0.89 7.39
C TYR A 17 9.66 2.41 7.62
N LEU A 18 10.81 3.09 7.61
CA LEU A 18 10.86 4.56 7.73
C LEU A 18 10.09 5.24 6.60
N LYS A 19 10.34 4.84 5.35
CA LYS A 19 9.63 5.36 4.18
C LYS A 19 8.13 5.08 4.23
N PHE A 20 7.74 3.95 4.83
CA PHE A 20 6.34 3.63 5.04
C PHE A 20 5.69 4.55 6.07
N THR A 21 6.33 4.76 7.23
CA THR A 21 5.82 5.64 8.29
C THR A 21 5.60 7.05 7.75
N ASP A 22 6.57 7.62 7.03
CA ASP A 22 6.45 8.95 6.43
C ASP A 22 5.24 9.03 5.47
N LYS A 23 5.03 7.98 4.65
CA LYS A 23 3.89 7.92 3.72
C LYS A 23 2.55 7.67 4.44
N PHE A 24 2.56 6.91 5.53
CA PHE A 24 1.38 6.60 6.32
C PHE A 24 0.87 7.86 7.03
N GLU A 25 1.76 8.59 7.69
CA GLU A 25 1.40 9.87 8.32
C GLU A 25 0.89 10.88 7.30
N GLY A 26 1.58 11.03 6.17
CA GLY A 26 1.23 12.02 5.16
C GLY A 26 0.01 11.70 4.29
N LYS A 27 -0.37 10.42 4.12
CA LYS A 27 -1.49 10.03 3.23
C LYS A 27 -2.68 9.44 3.97
N PHE A 28 -2.43 8.66 5.02
CA PHE A 28 -3.47 7.93 5.73
C PHE A 28 -4.02 8.74 6.91
N ILE A 29 -3.12 9.27 7.75
CA ILE A 29 -3.49 10.05 8.95
C ILE A 29 -3.84 11.49 8.59
N ALA A 30 -3.05 12.13 7.72
CA ALA A 30 -3.30 13.50 7.28
C ALA A 30 -4.55 13.55 6.38
N GLN A 31 -5.70 13.69 7.04
CA GLN A 31 -7.00 13.94 6.42
C GLN A 31 -7.31 15.43 6.59
N GLY A 32 -7.82 16.05 5.52
CA GLY A 32 -8.21 17.45 5.56
C GLY A 32 -9.43 17.67 6.48
N PRO A 33 -9.60 18.87 7.05
CA PRO A 33 -10.70 19.18 7.98
C PRO A 33 -12.11 19.02 7.37
N TYR A 34 -12.20 19.00 6.04
CA TYR A 34 -13.45 18.82 5.29
C TYR A 34 -13.50 17.50 4.50
N GLN A 35 -12.55 16.60 4.72
CA GLN A 35 -12.46 15.34 3.99
C GLN A 35 -13.08 14.20 4.80
N SER A 36 -14.33 13.85 4.49
CA SER A 36 -14.97 12.62 4.96
C SER A 36 -14.65 11.49 3.97
N ARG A 37 -13.78 10.56 4.37
CA ARG A 37 -13.49 9.35 3.58
C ARG A 37 -14.42 8.22 3.95
N ASP A 38 -14.79 7.43 2.96
CA ASP A 38 -15.48 6.17 3.19
C ASP A 38 -14.50 5.09 3.69
N ILE A 39 -15.04 4.04 4.33
CA ILE A 39 -14.25 2.91 4.80
C ILE A 39 -13.54 2.19 3.64
N PHE A 40 -14.18 2.09 2.48
CA PHE A 40 -13.59 1.42 1.31
C PHE A 40 -12.43 2.23 0.72
N GLU A 41 -12.53 3.55 0.69
CA GLU A 41 -11.44 4.43 0.24
C GLU A 41 -10.23 4.34 1.18
N SER A 42 -10.48 4.30 2.48
CA SER A 42 -9.44 4.15 3.49
C SER A 42 -8.72 2.80 3.35
N LEU A 43 -9.48 1.72 3.11
CA LEU A 43 -8.90 0.40 2.82
C LEU A 43 -8.06 0.41 1.55
N ASP A 44 -8.50 1.10 0.49
CA ASP A 44 -7.74 1.21 -0.76
C ASP A 44 -6.40 1.94 -0.58
N LEU A 45 -6.41 3.01 0.21
CA LEU A 45 -5.20 3.76 0.58
C LEU A 45 -4.26 2.88 1.41
N ALA A 46 -4.78 2.12 2.37
CA ALA A 46 -3.98 1.17 3.15
C ALA A 46 -3.30 0.12 2.25
N TRP A 47 -4.05 -0.49 1.33
CA TRP A 47 -3.50 -1.44 0.35
C TRP A 47 -2.50 -0.79 -0.61
N SER A 48 -2.66 0.49 -0.93
CA SER A 48 -1.69 1.26 -1.71
C SER A 48 -0.36 1.44 -0.99
N LEU A 49 -0.38 1.58 0.35
CA LEU A 49 0.82 1.65 1.17
C LEU A 49 1.47 0.28 1.34
N PHE A 50 0.70 -0.79 1.54
CA PHE A 50 1.22 -2.15 1.68
C PHE A 50 1.91 -2.69 0.43
N ARG A 51 1.55 -2.19 -0.76
CA ARG A 51 2.22 -2.53 -2.03
C ARG A 51 3.69 -2.09 -2.10
N ALA A 52 4.12 -1.16 -1.25
CA ALA A 52 5.52 -0.78 -1.17
C ALA A 52 6.39 -1.88 -0.55
N PHE A 53 5.79 -2.82 0.19
CA PHE A 53 6.49 -3.93 0.83
C PHE A 53 6.42 -5.22 0.00
N PRO A 54 7.48 -6.05 0.04
CA PRO A 54 7.43 -7.42 -0.45
C PRO A 54 6.43 -8.26 0.35
N LYS A 55 5.81 -9.24 -0.31
CA LYS A 55 4.81 -10.14 0.28
C LYS A 55 5.31 -10.88 1.53
N GLU A 56 6.60 -11.16 1.58
CA GLU A 56 7.26 -11.92 2.66
C GLU A 56 7.21 -11.22 4.03
N LEU A 57 7.07 -9.89 4.03
CA LEU A 57 6.99 -9.08 5.25
C LEU A 57 5.56 -8.96 5.79
N LEU A 58 4.54 -9.30 5.00
CA LEU A 58 3.12 -9.17 5.34
C LEU A 58 2.59 -10.39 6.13
N LYS A 59 3.30 -10.80 7.19
CA LYS A 59 3.01 -12.03 7.97
C LYS A 59 1.73 -11.97 8.80
N LYS A 60 1.20 -10.76 9.08
CA LYS A 60 -0.01 -10.56 9.90
C LYS A 60 -1.31 -10.68 9.11
N ILE A 61 -1.25 -10.69 7.78
CA ILE A 61 -2.44 -10.75 6.93
C ILE A 61 -2.64 -12.19 6.46
N PRO A 62 -3.83 -12.78 6.64
CA PRO A 62 -4.13 -14.11 6.08
C PRO A 62 -3.93 -14.15 4.57
N GLU A 63 -3.31 -15.23 4.08
CA GLU A 63 -2.93 -15.39 2.67
C GLU A 63 -4.11 -15.26 1.69
N LYS A 64 -5.31 -15.66 2.13
CA LYS A 64 -6.55 -15.50 1.37
C LYS A 64 -6.77 -14.04 0.96
N HIS A 65 -6.62 -13.11 1.90
CA HIS A 65 -6.83 -11.68 1.64
C HIS A 65 -5.62 -11.07 0.93
N LEU A 66 -4.40 -11.53 1.24
CA LEU A 66 -3.19 -11.07 0.57
C LEU A 66 -3.25 -11.35 -0.94
N ASN A 67 -3.64 -12.57 -1.34
CA ASN A 67 -3.74 -12.92 -2.76
C ASN A 67 -4.80 -12.10 -3.50
N THR A 68 -5.96 -11.82 -2.89
CA THR A 68 -7.02 -11.05 -3.52
C THR A 68 -6.66 -9.56 -3.69
N TYR A 69 -6.11 -8.93 -2.65
CA TYR A 69 -5.97 -7.46 -2.62
C TYR A 69 -4.58 -6.96 -3.02
N TYR A 70 -3.53 -7.79 -2.95
CA TYR A 70 -2.18 -7.40 -3.35
C TYR A 70 -2.00 -7.38 -4.88
N ALA A 71 -2.77 -8.19 -5.64
CA ALA A 71 -2.58 -8.42 -7.07
C ALA A 71 -3.26 -7.41 -8.03
N ARG A 72 -3.65 -6.22 -7.56
CA ARG A 72 -4.56 -5.31 -8.32
C ARG A 72 -3.95 -4.61 -9.56
N ARG A 73 -2.85 -5.11 -10.12
CA ARG A 73 -2.31 -4.66 -11.43
C ARG A 73 -2.57 -5.66 -12.57
N THR A 74 -2.99 -6.90 -12.28
CA THR A 74 -3.21 -7.89 -13.34
C THR A 74 -4.68 -7.93 -13.80
N GLN A 75 -5.65 -7.99 -12.87
CA GLN A 75 -7.05 -8.19 -13.27
C GLN A 75 -7.70 -6.98 -13.96
N ALA A 76 -7.34 -5.75 -13.58
CA ALA A 76 -7.89 -4.54 -14.22
C ALA A 76 -7.31 -4.26 -15.63
N ARG A 77 -6.23 -4.97 -16.02
CA ARG A 77 -5.67 -4.89 -17.38
C ARG A 77 -6.25 -5.97 -18.28
N GLU A 78 -6.53 -7.15 -17.73
CA GLU A 78 -7.14 -8.27 -18.45
C GLU A 78 -8.60 -7.98 -18.85
N GLU A 79 -9.41 -7.34 -18.00
CA GLU A 79 -10.80 -6.96 -18.36
C GLU A 79 -10.89 -5.88 -19.46
N LYS A 80 -9.80 -5.15 -19.74
CA LYS A 80 -9.78 -4.13 -20.82
C LYS A 80 -9.32 -4.69 -22.18
N GLU A 81 -8.66 -5.85 -22.20
CA GLU A 81 -8.24 -6.49 -23.47
C GLU A 81 -9.35 -7.36 -24.09
N GLU A 82 -10.39 -7.74 -23.32
CA GLU A 82 -11.45 -8.65 -23.79
C GLU A 82 -12.67 -7.98 -24.44
N TYR A 83 -12.66 -6.65 -24.64
CA TYR A 83 -13.68 -5.97 -25.46
C TYR A 83 -13.08 -5.38 -26.75
N PRO A 84 -12.72 -6.19 -27.76
CA PRO A 84 -12.72 -5.68 -29.11
C PRO A 84 -14.16 -5.27 -29.43
N CYS A 85 -14.33 -3.99 -29.77
CA CYS A 85 -15.57 -3.38 -30.21
C CYS A 85 -16.28 -4.32 -31.22
N LYS A 86 -17.45 -4.84 -30.83
CA LYS A 86 -18.36 -5.53 -31.75
C LYS A 86 -18.76 -4.55 -32.86
N LEU A 87 -18.38 -4.86 -34.10
CA LEU A 87 -19.02 -4.38 -35.32
C LEU A 87 -19.68 -5.58 -35.99
#